data_AF-A0A350V139-F1
#
_entry.id   AF-A0A350V139-F1
#
_cell.length_a   1.000
_cell.length_b   1.000
_cell.length_c   1.000
_cell.angle_alpha   90.00
_cell.angle_beta   90.00
_cell.angle_gamma   90.00
#
_symmetry.space_group_name_H-M   'P 1'
#
loop_
_entity.id
_entity.type
_entity.pdbx_description
1 polymer ?
#
loop_
_entity_poly.entity_id
_entity_poly.type
_entity_poly.pdbx_seq_one_letter_code
_entity_poly.pdbx_strand_id
1 'polypeptide(L)' 'MSKQGTIKVDGIITDTLPNAAFKVKLENGHEIIAHISGKMRMNFIKILEGDKVSVELSPYDLTRGRITYRYK' A
#
# COMPACT_ATOMS: atom_id res chain seq x y z
N MET A 1 20.77 4.30 12.40
CA MET A 1 20.11 5.61 12.17
C MET A 1 20.15 5.79 10.66
N SER A 2 19.03 5.76 9.94
CA SER A 2 18.04 6.84 9.89
C SER A 2 16.69 6.27 9.48
N LYS A 3 15.66 6.44 10.32
CA LYS A 3 14.26 6.30 9.90
C LYS A 3 13.94 7.51 9.01
N GLN A 4 14.41 7.49 7.76
CA GLN A 4 13.93 8.46 6.77
C GLN A 4 12.41 8.33 6.74
N GLY A 5 11.72 9.44 7.03
CA GLY A 5 10.29 9.49 7.26
C GLY A 5 9.54 8.84 6.11
N THR A 6 9.06 7.61 6.34
CA THR A 6 8.09 6.98 5.46
C THR A 6 6.82 7.80 5.55
N ILE A 7 6.36 8.30 4.41
CA ILE A 7 5.13 9.06 4.34
C ILE A 7 4.01 8.04 4.38
N LYS A 8 3.23 8.06 5.48
CA LYS A 8 2.02 7.26 5.58
C LYS A 8 0.91 7.99 4.88
N VAL A 9 0.31 7.32 3.91
CA VAL A 9 -0.83 7.84 3.16
C VAL A 9 -1.89 6.76 3.08
N ASP A 10 -3.13 7.18 3.22
CA ASP A 10 -4.27 6.28 3.10
C ASP A 10 -4.77 6.27 1.64
N GLY A 11 -5.26 5.12 1.23
CA GLY A 11 -5.78 4.91 -0.11
C GLY A 11 -6.76 3.76 -0.17
N ILE A 12 -7.39 3.62 -1.32
CA ILE A 12 -8.37 2.58 -1.62
C ILE A 12 -7.79 1.69 -2.71
N ILE A 13 -8.01 0.40 -2.61
CA ILE A 13 -7.51 -0.55 -3.61
C ILE A 13 -8.44 -0.56 -4.81
N THR A 14 -7.87 -0.33 -5.99
CA THR A 14 -8.61 -0.31 -7.25
C THR A 14 -8.55 -1.65 -7.96
N ASP A 15 -7.36 -2.26 -8.03
CA ASP A 15 -7.12 -3.52 -8.76
C ASP A 15 -6.11 -4.41 -8.02
N THR A 16 -6.27 -5.72 -8.18
CA THR A 16 -5.29 -6.72 -7.76
C THR A 16 -4.48 -7.26 -8.96
N LEU A 17 -3.15 -7.21 -8.90
CA LEU A 17 -2.26 -7.70 -9.96
C LEU A 17 -1.63 -9.06 -9.58
N PRO A 18 -1.36 -9.94 -10.56
CA PRO A 18 -0.91 -11.32 -10.32
C PRO A 18 0.46 -11.47 -9.62
N ASN A 19 1.27 -10.40 -9.52
CA ASN A 19 2.58 -10.42 -8.85
C ASN A 19 2.53 -10.02 -7.37
N ALA A 20 1.38 -10.18 -6.70
CA ALA A 20 1.13 -9.65 -5.35
C ALA A 20 1.41 -8.14 -5.25
N ALA A 21 1.17 -7.44 -6.36
CA ALA A 21 1.14 -6.00 -6.47
C ALA A 21 -0.34 -5.57 -6.47
N PHE A 22 -0.62 -4.43 -5.87
CA PHE A 22 -1.96 -3.89 -5.74
C PHE A 22 -1.93 -2.47 -6.27
N LYS A 23 -2.91 -2.11 -7.10
CA LYS A 23 -3.12 -0.70 -7.40
C LYS A 23 -3.85 -0.07 -6.24
N VAL A 24 -3.24 0.96 -5.68
CA VAL A 24 -3.86 1.78 -4.64
C VAL A 24 -4.08 3.16 -5.21
N LYS A 25 -5.32 3.63 -5.15
CA LYS A 25 -5.68 5.00 -5.41
C LYS A 25 -5.59 5.78 -4.10
N LEU A 26 -4.64 6.70 -4.05
CA LEU A 26 -4.46 7.62 -2.93
C LEU A 26 -5.63 8.62 -2.89
N GLU A 27 -5.93 9.18 -1.72
CA GLU A 27 -6.95 10.25 -1.60
C GLU A 27 -6.62 11.49 -2.45
N ASN A 28 -5.34 11.68 -2.79
CA ASN A 28 -4.88 12.74 -3.70
C ASN A 28 -5.20 12.47 -5.19
N GLY A 29 -5.85 11.35 -5.53
CA GLY A 29 -6.20 10.97 -6.90
C GLY A 29 -5.09 10.28 -7.70
N HIS A 30 -3.90 10.13 -7.11
CA HIS A 30 -2.79 9.40 -7.70
C HIS A 30 -2.95 7.89 -7.54
N GLU A 31 -2.64 7.15 -8.60
CA GLU A 31 -2.59 5.68 -8.58
C GLU A 31 -1.15 5.22 -8.43
N ILE A 32 -0.91 4.37 -7.44
CA ILE A 32 0.41 3.82 -7.14
C ILE A 32 0.36 2.30 -7.16
N ILE A 33 1.52 1.69 -7.38
CA ILE A 33 1.67 0.25 -7.26
C ILE A 33 2.25 -0.04 -5.88
N ALA A 34 1.48 -0.70 -5.05
CA ALA A 34 1.89 -1.05 -3.69
C ALA A 34 2.05 -2.55 -3.53
N HIS A 35 3.04 -2.93 -2.72
CA HIS A 35 3.31 -4.33 -2.38
C HIS A 35 2.95 -4.57 -0.91
N ILE A 36 2.43 -5.77 -0.64
CA ILE A 36 2.09 -6.18 0.72
C ILE A 36 3.37 -6.26 1.57
N SER A 37 3.33 -5.74 2.81
CA SER A 37 4.39 -5.99 3.78
C SER A 37 4.48 -7.48 4.15
N GLY A 38 5.69 -7.96 4.45
CA GLY A 38 5.90 -9.36 4.84
C GLY A 38 5.07 -9.79 6.06
N LYS A 39 4.79 -8.87 7.00
CA LYS A 39 3.92 -9.12 8.15
C LYS A 39 2.49 -9.46 7.74
N MET A 40 1.92 -8.69 6.81
CA MET A 40 0.57 -8.97 6.31
C MET A 40 0.50 -10.28 5.52
N ARG A 41 1.58 -10.67 4.81
CA ARG A 41 1.67 -12.00 4.19
C ARG A 41 1.67 -13.13 5.23
N MET A 42 2.43 -12.98 6.32
CA MET A 42 2.45 -13.96 7.42
C MET A 42 1.08 -14.08 8.13
N ASN A 43 0.35 -12.97 8.25
CA ASN A 43 -0.99 -12.94 8.84
C ASN A 43 -2.11 -13.34 7.86
N PHE A 44 -1.77 -13.80 6.64
CA PHE A 44 -2.74 -14.19 5.60
C PHE A 44 -3.85 -13.15 5.38
N ILE A 45 -3.50 -11.86 5.46
CA ILE A 45 -4.47 -10.79 5.22
C ILE A 45 -4.81 -10.78 3.74
N LYS A 46 -6.03 -11.22 3.42
CA LYS A 46 -6.60 -11.08 2.08
C LYS A 46 -6.94 -9.61 1.86
N ILE A 47 -6.63 -9.14 0.67
CA ILE A 47 -6.88 -7.77 0.26
C ILE A 47 -7.75 -7.87 -0.99
N LEU A 48 -8.86 -7.14 -1.00
CA LEU A 48 -9.84 -7.10 -2.07
C LEU A 48 -9.93 -5.67 -2.63
N GLU A 49 -10.50 -5.57 -3.82
CA GLU A 49 -10.81 -4.29 -4.46
C GLU A 49 -11.87 -3.55 -3.64
N GLY A 50 -11.68 -2.25 -3.44
CA GLY A 50 -12.51 -1.41 -2.57
C GLY A 50 -12.06 -1.33 -1.11
N ASP A 51 -11.06 -2.13 -0.69
CA ASP A 51 -10.55 -2.05 0.68
C ASP A 51 -9.75 -0.76 0.92
N LYS A 52 -9.98 -0.13 2.08
CA LYS A 52 -9.18 1.01 2.55
C LYS A 52 -7.90 0.49 3.22
N VAL A 53 -6.75 0.95 2.77
CA VAL A 53 -5.44 0.51 3.25
C VAL A 53 -4.53 1.69 3.55
N SER A 54 -3.62 1.49 4.50
CA SER A 54 -2.55 2.45 4.79
C SER A 54 -1.26 2.02 4.09
N VAL A 55 -0.72 2.92 3.28
CA VAL A 55 0.46 2.71 2.46
C VAL A 55 1.59 3.59 2.95
N GLU A 56 2.76 3.00 3.16
CA GLU A 56 3.99 3.73 3.39
C GLU A 56 4.70 3.97 2.06
N LEU A 57 4.88 5.23 1.71
CA LEU A 57 5.65 5.69 0.58
C LEU A 57 7.06 6.07 1.02
N SER A 58 8.04 5.75 0.18
CA SER A 58 9.39 6.26 0.35
C SER A 58 9.47 7.66 -0.27
N PRO A 59 10.09 8.64 0.40
CA PRO A 59 10.17 10.01 -0.12
C PRO A 59 10.98 10.14 -1.42
N TYR A 60 11.69 9.07 -1.82
CA TYR A 60 12.48 9.00 -3.04
C TYR A 60 11.68 8.47 -4.25
N ASP A 61 10.61 7.72 -4.02
CA ASP A 61 9.79 7.14 -5.07
C ASP A 61 8.31 7.14 -4.65
N LEU A 62 7.56 8.09 -5.22
CA LEU A 62 6.13 8.28 -4.97
C LEU A 62 5.26 7.30 -5.77
N THR A 63 5.84 6.53 -6.71
CA THR A 63 5.07 5.60 -7.56
C THR A 63 4.90 4.23 -6.92
N ARG A 64 5.75 3.92 -5.93
CA ARG A 64 5.81 2.62 -5.26
C ARG A 64 5.60 2.74 -3.76
N GLY A 65 4.67 1.95 -3.26
CA GLY A 65 4.30 1.94 -1.85
C GLY A 65 4.42 0.57 -1.19
N ARG A 66 4.42 0.56 0.14
CA ARG A 66 4.29 -0.65 0.96
C ARG A 66 3.00 -0.60 1.75
N ILE A 67 2.13 -1.59 1.55
CA ILE A 67 0.90 -1.73 2.34
C ILE A 67 1.28 -2.26 3.72
N THR A 68 0.97 -1.48 4.76
CA THR A 68 1.28 -1.84 6.15
C THR A 68 0.05 -2.26 6.93
N TYR A 69 -1.11 -1.71 6.57
CA TYR A 69 -2.34 -1.93 7.31
C TYR A 69 -3.55 -1.92 6.38
N ARG A 70 -4.56 -2.72 6.71
CA ARG A 70 -5.89 -2.70 6.09
C ARG A 70 -6.88 -2.25 7.16
N TYR A 71 -7.65 -1.20 6.86
CA TYR A 71 -8.77 -0.77 7.68
C TYR A 71 -9.93 -1.75 7.44
N LYS A 72 -10.61 -2.12 8.53
CA LYS A 72 -11.70 -3.09 8.51
C LYS A 72 -13.04 -2.43 8.23
#